data_AF-A0A840IB73-F1
#
_entry.id   AF-A0A840IB73-F1
#
_cell.length_a   1.000
_cell.length_b   1.000
_cell.length_c   1.000
_cell.angle_alpha   90.00
_cell.angle_beta   90.00
_cell.angle_gamma   90.00
#
_symmetry.space_group_name_H-M   'P 1'
#
loop_
_entity.id
_entity.type
_entity.pdbx_description
1 polymer ?
#
loop_
_entity_poly.entity_id
_entity_poly.type
_entity_poly.pdbx_seq_one_letter_code
_entity_poly.pdbx_strand_id
1 'polypeptide(L)'
;MSGPSRAAGRPAGGAATGGRAAGEHALRGAVGGEAIEPLAVVRGVVVPGDRRGRLLGFPTANLRPGPGAQLPPFGVYAGTAGGRPAAVSIGVRPTYGSGLEPLLEAHLLDFEGDLYGVELEVVLLHRLRPELAFAGEAELIAQIAADVAEVRRLVSPG
;
A
#
# COMPACT_ATOMS: atom_id res chain seq x y z
N MET A 1 44.31 11.34 31.22
CA MET A 1 43.65 10.01 31.33
C MET A 1 42.20 10.22 30.94
N SER A 2 41.88 9.97 29.67
CA SER A 2 41.16 8.76 29.20
C SER A 2 39.70 8.77 29.64
N GLY A 3 38.79 8.93 28.68
CA GLY A 3 37.33 8.71 28.86
C GLY A 3 37.01 7.21 29.03
N PRO A 4 35.81 6.71 28.65
CA PRO A 4 34.64 7.38 28.06
C PRO A 4 33.31 6.96 28.74
N SER A 5 32.15 7.43 28.23
CA SER A 5 31.12 6.53 27.66
C SER A 5 29.68 7.04 27.76
N ARG A 6 29.05 7.05 26.59
CA ARG A 6 27.63 7.20 26.27
C ARG A 6 26.71 6.35 27.15
N ALA A 7 25.59 6.93 27.58
CA ALA A 7 24.36 6.19 27.89
C ALA A 7 23.45 6.27 26.66
N ALA A 8 23.45 5.19 25.88
CA ALA A 8 22.47 4.95 24.83
C ALA A 8 21.12 4.58 25.49
N GLY A 9 20.08 5.34 25.19
CA GLY A 9 18.71 4.95 25.46
C GLY A 9 18.37 3.68 24.68
N ARG A 10 17.89 2.67 25.40
CA ARG A 10 17.48 1.37 24.88
C ARG A 10 16.40 1.55 23.80
N PRO A 11 16.50 0.93 22.61
CA PRO A 11 15.34 0.81 21.75
C PRO A 11 14.34 -0.17 22.39
N ALA A 12 13.09 0.28 22.54
CA ALA A 12 11.98 -0.60 22.87
C ALA A 12 11.72 -1.49 21.65
N GLY A 13 12.14 -2.76 21.76
CA GLY A 13 11.80 -3.80 20.81
C GLY A 13 10.33 -4.18 20.94
N GLY A 14 9.58 -3.99 19.87
CA GLY A 14 8.40 -4.79 19.56
C GLY A 14 8.78 -5.71 18.40
N ALA A 15 9.08 -6.96 18.70
CA ALA A 15 9.40 -7.97 17.69
C ALA A 15 8.13 -8.30 16.90
N ALA A 16 8.10 -7.98 15.60
CA ALA A 16 7.21 -8.64 14.67
C ALA A 16 7.80 -10.03 14.36
N THR A 17 7.55 -10.98 15.26
CA THR A 17 7.84 -12.38 15.03
C THR A 17 6.88 -12.96 14.00
N GLY A 18 7.44 -13.62 12.99
CA GLY A 18 6.80 -14.76 12.36
C GLY A 18 6.38 -14.52 10.92
N GLY A 19 7.29 -14.85 10.00
CA GLY A 19 6.88 -15.24 8.65
C GLY A 19 5.85 -16.36 8.75
N ARG A 20 4.70 -16.13 8.12
CA ARG A 20 3.77 -17.18 7.74
C ARG A 20 3.77 -17.27 6.22
N ALA A 21 3.84 -18.50 5.74
CA ALA A 21 3.83 -18.85 4.33
C ALA A 21 2.69 -18.16 3.58
N ALA A 22 2.93 -17.82 2.31
CA ALA A 22 1.86 -17.64 1.33
C ALA A 22 1.08 -18.95 1.26
N GLY A 23 0.01 -19.05 2.05
CA GLY A 23 -0.93 -20.15 2.03
C GLY A 23 -2.30 -19.56 1.76
N GLU A 24 -2.85 -19.91 0.60
CA GLU A 24 -4.23 -19.70 0.13
C GLU A 24 -5.16 -18.99 1.13
N HIS A 25 -5.13 -17.66 1.14
CA HIS A 25 -6.24 -16.89 1.67
C HIS A 25 -7.14 -16.55 0.49
N ALA A 26 -8.23 -17.30 0.36
CA ALA A 26 -9.34 -16.90 -0.50
C ALA A 26 -9.88 -15.57 0.03
N LEU A 27 -9.43 -14.47 -0.55
CA LEU A 27 -9.92 -13.13 -0.23
C LEU A 27 -11.34 -13.01 -0.77
N ARG A 28 -12.26 -12.59 0.09
CA ARG A 28 -13.66 -12.46 -0.26
C ARG A 28 -13.93 -11.07 -0.84
N GLY A 29 -14.42 -11.03 -2.07
CA GLY A 29 -15.03 -9.82 -2.63
C GLY A 29 -16.45 -9.66 -2.10
N ALA A 30 -16.85 -8.42 -1.84
CA ALA A 30 -18.12 -8.09 -1.22
C ALA A 30 -19.32 -8.12 -2.19
N VAL A 31 -19.10 -8.20 -3.51
CA VAL A 31 -20.21 -8.38 -4.47
C VAL A 31 -20.53 -9.87 -4.58
N GLY A 32 -21.39 -10.36 -3.68
CA GLY A 32 -21.95 -11.72 -3.72
C GLY A 32 -21.31 -12.74 -2.76
N GLY A 33 -20.26 -12.37 -2.01
CA GLY A 33 -19.62 -13.25 -1.02
C GLY A 33 -18.79 -14.39 -1.61
N GLU A 34 -18.59 -14.38 -2.94
CA GLU A 34 -17.75 -15.35 -3.64
C GLU A 34 -16.26 -15.03 -3.49
N ALA A 35 -15.44 -16.07 -3.54
CA ALA A 35 -14.00 -15.94 -3.61
C ALA A 35 -13.63 -15.29 -4.95
N ILE A 36 -12.81 -14.24 -4.91
CA ILE A 36 -12.32 -13.57 -6.11
C ILE A 36 -10.86 -13.93 -6.28
N GLU A 37 -10.52 -14.48 -7.45
CA GLU A 37 -9.13 -14.68 -7.83
C GLU A 37 -8.42 -13.32 -7.97
N PRO A 38 -7.29 -13.11 -7.28
CA PRO A 38 -6.57 -11.85 -7.39
C PRO A 38 -6.08 -11.57 -8.81
N LEU A 39 -6.17 -10.30 -9.22
CA LEU A 39 -5.52 -9.79 -10.42
C LEU A 39 -3.99 -9.88 -10.30
N ALA A 40 -3.47 -9.65 -9.09
CA ALA A 40 -2.07 -9.79 -8.75
C ALA A 40 -1.87 -9.85 -7.23
N VAL A 41 -0.80 -10.51 -6.82
CA VAL A 41 -0.28 -10.48 -5.45
C VAL A 41 1.15 -9.95 -5.50
N VAL A 42 1.42 -8.88 -4.78
CA VAL A 42 2.70 -8.17 -4.79
C VAL A 42 3.21 -8.05 -3.37
N ARG A 43 4.47 -8.41 -3.14
CA ARG A 43 5.16 -8.16 -1.88
C ARG A 43 6.11 -6.99 -2.04
N GLY A 44 6.12 -6.11 -1.05
CA GLY A 44 6.98 -4.94 -1.06
C GLY A 44 7.28 -4.43 0.34
N VAL A 45 8.46 -3.83 0.48
CA VAL A 45 8.86 -3.17 1.72
C VAL A 45 8.31 -1.75 1.71
N VAL A 46 7.72 -1.33 2.83
CA VAL A 46 7.25 0.03 3.01
C VAL A 46 8.44 0.96 3.17
N VAL A 47 8.54 1.93 2.27
CA VAL A 47 9.63 2.91 2.19
C VAL A 47 9.11 4.33 2.42
N PRO A 48 9.98 5.28 2.79
CA PRO A 48 9.64 6.70 2.78
C PRO A 48 9.20 7.16 1.38
N GLY A 49 8.05 7.84 1.31
CA GLY A 49 7.57 8.53 0.11
C GLY A 49 7.44 10.03 0.33
N ASP A 50 6.82 10.73 -0.64
CA ASP A 50 6.68 12.19 -0.59
C ASP A 50 5.58 12.66 0.40
N ARG A 51 4.88 11.72 1.04
CA ARG A 51 3.81 11.95 2.04
C ARG A 51 2.67 12.85 1.55
N ARG A 52 2.46 12.98 0.24
CA ARG A 52 1.41 13.80 -0.38
C ARG A 52 0.02 13.38 0.05
N GLY A 53 -0.26 12.07 0.08
CA GLY A 53 -1.55 11.55 0.52
C GLY A 53 -1.95 12.02 1.93
N ARG A 54 -1.00 12.10 2.86
CA ARG A 54 -1.26 12.59 4.22
C ARG A 54 -1.72 14.06 4.23
N LEU A 55 -1.18 14.90 3.34
CA LEU A 55 -1.61 16.30 3.22
C LEU A 55 -3.04 16.42 2.68
N LEU A 56 -3.48 15.45 1.88
CA LEU A 56 -4.82 15.38 1.29
C LEU A 56 -5.86 14.65 2.17
N GLY A 57 -5.46 14.18 3.36
CA GLY A 57 -6.33 13.40 4.27
C GLY A 57 -6.36 11.90 4.00
N PHE A 58 -5.56 11.39 3.05
CA PHE A 58 -5.48 9.97 2.67
C PHE A 58 -4.05 9.45 2.82
N PRO A 59 -3.56 9.17 4.04
CA PRO A 59 -2.19 8.70 4.24
C PRO A 59 -1.94 7.39 3.49
N THR A 60 -0.83 7.31 2.76
CA THR A 60 -0.44 6.12 1.98
C THR A 60 0.85 5.51 2.49
N ALA A 61 0.90 4.18 2.52
CA ALA A 61 2.13 3.41 2.57
C ALA A 61 2.71 3.31 1.16
N ASN A 62 3.96 3.74 0.98
CA ASN A 62 4.68 3.60 -0.28
C ASN A 62 5.44 2.28 -0.24
N LEU A 63 5.15 1.36 -1.14
CA LEU A 63 5.80 0.06 -1.22
C LEU A 63 6.71 0.00 -2.43
N ARG A 64 7.96 -0.43 -2.22
CA ARG A 64 8.85 -0.84 -3.29
C ARG A 64 8.65 -2.32 -3.57
N PRO A 65 8.14 -2.71 -4.76
CA PRO A 65 8.02 -4.12 -5.11
C PRO A 65 9.37 -4.83 -5.13
N GLY A 66 9.36 -6.14 -4.85
CA GLY A 66 10.54 -6.97 -5.03
C GLY A 66 11.04 -7.00 -6.48
N PRO A 67 12.33 -7.31 -6.71
CA PRO A 67 12.88 -7.45 -8.06
C PRO A 67 12.08 -8.45 -8.90
N GLY A 68 11.75 -8.09 -10.13
CA GLY A 68 10.99 -8.95 -11.04
C GLY A 68 9.49 -9.08 -10.74
N ALA A 69 8.96 -8.26 -9.81
CA ALA A 69 7.53 -8.20 -9.56
C ALA A 69 6.74 -7.88 -10.85
N GLN A 70 5.80 -8.74 -11.18
CA GLN A 70 4.88 -8.51 -12.29
C GLN A 70 3.71 -7.67 -11.78
N LEU A 71 3.54 -6.48 -12.36
CA LEU A 71 2.48 -5.56 -11.99
C LEU A 71 1.42 -5.53 -13.10
N PRO A 72 0.13 -5.43 -12.73
CA PRO A 72 -0.90 -5.15 -13.71
C PRO A 72 -0.74 -3.71 -14.25
N PRO A 73 -1.53 -3.31 -15.26
CA PRO A 73 -1.45 -1.96 -15.84
C PRO A 73 -1.55 -0.85 -14.80
N PHE A 74 -0.95 0.31 -15.06
CA PHE A 74 -1.04 1.43 -14.12
C PHE A 74 -2.49 1.89 -13.88
N GLY A 75 -2.76 2.35 -12.67
CA GLY A 75 -4.09 2.75 -12.22
C GLY A 75 -4.34 2.50 -10.74
N VAL A 76 -5.60 2.67 -10.35
CA VAL A 76 -6.06 2.48 -8.97
C VAL A 76 -6.87 1.20 -8.86
N TYR A 77 -6.63 0.47 -7.78
CA TYR A 77 -7.15 -0.84 -7.51
C TYR A 77 -7.80 -0.90 -6.12
N ALA A 78 -8.86 -1.69 -5.99
CA ALA A 78 -9.37 -2.15 -4.71
C ALA A 78 -8.76 -3.51 -4.38
N GLY A 79 -8.36 -3.67 -3.14
CA GLY A 79 -7.72 -4.88 -2.68
C GLY A 79 -7.43 -4.84 -1.19
N THR A 80 -6.39 -5.58 -0.77
CA THR A 80 -5.92 -5.57 0.62
C THR A 80 -4.42 -5.30 0.71
N ALA A 81 -3.98 -4.64 1.77
CA ALA A 81 -2.57 -4.54 2.14
C ALA A 81 -2.41 -5.01 3.60
N GLY A 82 -1.58 -6.03 3.83
CA GLY A 82 -1.45 -6.65 5.15
C GLY A 82 -2.78 -7.21 5.68
N GLY A 83 -3.64 -7.72 4.79
CA GLY A 83 -4.97 -8.26 5.11
C GLY A 83 -6.06 -7.22 5.37
N ARG A 84 -5.76 -5.92 5.27
CA ARG A 84 -6.73 -4.84 5.49
C ARG A 84 -7.21 -4.25 4.16
N PRO A 85 -8.50 -3.91 4.00
CA PRO A 85 -8.98 -3.23 2.79
C PRO A 85 -8.14 -1.99 2.47
N ALA A 86 -7.79 -1.83 1.20
CA ALA A 86 -6.93 -0.75 0.74
C ALA A 86 -7.29 -0.27 -0.68
N ALA A 87 -7.20 1.04 -0.88
CA ALA A 87 -7.07 1.62 -2.21
C ALA A 87 -5.58 1.61 -2.59
N VAL A 88 -5.24 0.99 -3.71
CA VAL A 88 -3.83 0.83 -4.15
C VAL A 88 -3.64 1.50 -5.49
N SER A 89 -2.77 2.52 -5.53
CA SER A 89 -2.30 3.12 -6.77
C SER A 89 -1.04 2.40 -7.24
N ILE A 90 -0.99 2.08 -8.53
CA ILE A 90 0.22 1.58 -9.21
C ILE A 90 0.59 2.60 -10.28
N GLY A 91 1.77 3.17 -10.13
CA GLY A 91 2.33 4.09 -11.09
C GLY A 91 3.85 3.95 -11.17
N VAL A 92 4.48 4.99 -11.69
CA VAL A 92 5.94 5.07 -11.79
C VAL A 92 6.45 6.29 -11.04
N ARG A 93 7.57 6.13 -10.33
CA ARG A 93 8.32 7.26 -9.80
C ARG A 93 9.42 7.62 -10.80
N PRO A 94 9.45 8.85 -11.32
CA PRO A 94 10.61 9.32 -12.06
C PRO A 94 11.82 9.32 -11.13
N THR A 95 12.81 8.48 -11.40
CA THR A 95 14.09 8.47 -10.69
C THR A 95 15.18 9.06 -11.57
N TYR A 96 15.91 10.05 -11.04
CA TYR A 96 17.05 10.64 -11.73
C TYR A 96 18.13 9.57 -11.98
N GLY A 97 18.40 9.26 -13.25
CA GLY A 97 19.54 8.45 -13.68
C GLY A 97 19.32 6.93 -13.74
N SER A 98 18.23 6.37 -13.20
CA SER A 98 18.00 4.91 -13.14
C SER A 98 16.74 4.41 -13.88
N GLY A 99 15.97 5.31 -14.50
CA GLY A 99 14.76 4.97 -15.25
C GLY A 99 13.47 5.18 -14.44
N LEU A 100 12.37 4.56 -14.89
CA LEU A 100 11.07 4.58 -14.22
C LEU A 100 10.97 3.35 -13.30
N GLU A 101 11.00 3.57 -11.98
CA GLU A 101 10.76 2.49 -11.02
C GLU A 101 9.25 2.41 -10.70
N PRO A 102 8.65 1.21 -10.72
CA PRO A 102 7.28 1.05 -10.27
C PRO A 102 7.13 1.38 -8.79
N LEU A 103 6.05 2.06 -8.44
CA LEU A 103 5.71 2.42 -7.07
C LEU A 103 4.27 2.00 -6.78
N LEU A 104 4.07 1.32 -5.66
CA LEU A 104 2.74 1.03 -5.13
C LEU A 104 2.47 1.98 -3.97
N GLU A 105 1.34 2.66 -4.02
CA GLU A 105 0.87 3.48 -2.90
C GLU A 105 -0.44 2.90 -2.38
N ALA A 106 -0.40 2.34 -1.16
CA ALA A 106 -1.56 1.75 -0.52
C ALA A 106 -2.11 2.69 0.56
N HIS A 107 -3.35 3.15 0.38
CA HIS A 107 -4.14 3.75 1.46
C HIS A 107 -4.90 2.64 2.17
N LEU A 108 -4.40 2.22 3.34
CA LEU A 108 -5.07 1.23 4.18
C LEU A 108 -6.25 1.89 4.88
N LEU A 109 -7.46 1.39 4.63
CA LEU A 109 -8.68 1.92 5.23
C LEU A 109 -8.65 1.66 6.73
N ASP A 110 -9.10 2.67 7.50
CA ASP A 110 -9.28 2.61 8.96
C ASP A 110 -8.00 2.17 9.70
N PHE A 111 -6.83 2.49 9.14
CA PHE A 111 -5.53 2.23 9.76
C PHE A 111 -4.84 3.52 10.19
N GLU A 112 -4.35 3.51 11.42
CA GLU A 112 -3.46 4.53 11.96
C GLU A 112 -2.20 3.85 12.49
N GLY A 113 -1.03 4.41 12.17
CA GLY A 113 0.25 3.87 12.62
C GLY A 113 1.39 4.11 11.64
N ASP A 114 2.55 3.55 11.97
CA ASP A 114 3.74 3.54 11.14
C ASP A 114 4.03 2.11 10.65
N LEU A 115 4.31 1.99 9.36
CA LEU A 115 4.61 0.73 8.69
C LEU A 115 6.02 0.73 8.07
N TYR A 116 6.83 1.78 8.26
CA TYR A 116 8.15 1.88 7.64
C TYR A 116 9.04 0.68 7.95
N GLY A 117 9.68 0.14 6.91
CA GLY A 117 10.56 -1.02 7.01
C GLY A 117 9.84 -2.37 7.13
N VAL A 118 8.51 -2.38 7.21
CA VAL A 118 7.71 -3.61 7.22
C VAL A 118 7.49 -4.08 5.78
N GLU A 119 7.63 -5.39 5.54
CA GLU A 119 7.19 -6.02 4.30
C GLU A 119 5.70 -6.28 4.37
N LEU A 120 4.95 -5.80 3.37
CA LEU A 120 3.52 -6.04 3.25
C LEU A 120 3.24 -6.85 1.99
N GLU A 121 2.29 -7.76 2.12
CA GLU A 121 1.61 -8.36 0.98
C GLU A 121 0.44 -7.49 0.57
N VAL A 122 0.40 -7.13 -0.71
CA VAL A 122 -0.65 -6.37 -1.36
C VAL A 122 -1.34 -7.28 -2.35
N VAL A 123 -2.65 -7.45 -2.17
CA VAL A 123 -3.47 -8.28 -3.06
C VAL A 123 -4.47 -7.40 -3.78
N LEU A 124 -4.42 -7.43 -5.11
CA LEU A 124 -5.23 -6.59 -6.00
C LEU A 124 -6.42 -7.41 -6.50
N LEU A 125 -7.64 -6.96 -6.23
CA LEU A 125 -8.86 -7.71 -6.54
C LEU A 125 -9.63 -7.08 -7.71
N HIS A 126 -9.77 -5.75 -7.71
CA HIS A 126 -10.50 -5.03 -8.75
C HIS A 126 -9.71 -3.83 -9.23
N ARG A 127 -9.67 -3.61 -10.54
CA ARG A 127 -9.19 -2.34 -11.09
C ARG A 127 -10.34 -1.34 -11.07
N LEU A 128 -10.19 -0.25 -10.32
CA LEU A 128 -11.20 0.80 -10.21
C LEU A 128 -11.14 1.74 -11.41
N ARG A 129 -9.94 2.19 -11.78
CA ARG A 129 -9.74 3.15 -12.87
C ARG A 129 -8.29 3.20 -13.35
N PRO A 130 -8.03 3.71 -14.57
CA PRO A 130 -6.70 4.18 -14.96
C PRO A 130 -6.23 5.38 -14.12
N GLU A 131 -4.97 5.74 -14.31
CA GLU A 131 -4.44 7.04 -13.86
C GLU A 131 -5.21 8.18 -14.55
N LEU A 132 -5.51 9.24 -13.80
CA LEU A 132 -6.25 10.41 -14.28
C LEU A 132 -5.44 11.67 -13.98
N ALA A 133 -5.51 12.64 -14.89
CA ALA A 133 -5.07 14.00 -14.61
C ALA A 133 -6.24 14.79 -13.99
N PHE A 134 -5.95 15.61 -12.99
CA PHE A 134 -6.93 16.46 -12.31
C PHE A 134 -6.58 17.92 -12.54
N ALA A 135 -7.58 18.77 -12.70
CA ALA A 135 -7.38 20.22 -12.89
C ALA A 135 -6.97 20.92 -11.58
N GLY A 136 -7.19 20.27 -10.43
CA GLY A 136 -6.80 20.79 -9.13
C GLY A 136 -7.01 19.81 -7.97
N GLU A 137 -6.60 20.26 -6.78
CA GLU A 137 -6.60 19.44 -5.56
C GLU A 137 -8.01 18.97 -5.14
N ALA A 138 -9.03 19.82 -5.31
CA ALA A 138 -10.40 19.47 -4.94
C ALA A 138 -10.95 18.28 -5.75
N GLU A 139 -10.69 18.24 -7.06
CA GLU A 139 -11.08 17.12 -7.93
C GLU A 139 -10.34 15.84 -7.55
N LEU A 140 -9.04 15.95 -7.26
CA LEU A 140 -8.23 14.82 -6.80
C LEU A 140 -8.79 14.25 -5.48
N ILE A 141 -9.08 15.09 -4.50
CA ILE A 141 -9.66 14.68 -3.21
C ILE A 141 -11.01 13.99 -3.42
N ALA A 142 -11.88 14.58 -4.24
CA ALA A 142 -13.20 14.00 -4.54
C ALA A 142 -13.07 12.62 -5.19
N GLN A 143 -12.14 12.46 -6.13
CA GLN A 143 -11.90 11.17 -6.77
C GLN A 143 -11.32 10.14 -5.79
N ILE A 144 -10.36 10.51 -4.94
CA ILE A 144 -9.80 9.60 -3.92
C ILE A 144 -10.91 9.15 -2.96
N ALA A 145 -11.78 10.07 -2.53
CA ALA A 145 -12.92 9.73 -1.67
C ALA A 145 -13.88 8.73 -2.35
N ALA A 146 -14.16 8.91 -3.64
CA ALA A 146 -14.96 7.97 -4.42
C ALA A 146 -14.27 6.60 -4.55
N ASP A 147 -12.96 6.57 -4.80
CA ASP A 147 -12.18 5.34 -4.87
C ASP A 147 -12.24 4.59 -3.53
N VAL A 148 -12.09 5.28 -2.39
CA VAL A 148 -12.19 4.68 -1.04
C VAL A 148 -13.60 4.15 -0.76
N ALA A 149 -14.65 4.89 -1.14
CA ALA A 149 -16.02 4.42 -0.99
C ALA A 149 -16.26 3.13 -1.78
N GLU A 150 -15.69 3.04 -2.99
CA GLU A 150 -15.79 1.84 -3.82
C GLU A 150 -15.00 0.66 -3.24
N VAL A 151 -13.82 0.89 -2.65
CA VAL A 151 -13.10 -0.15 -1.90
C VAL A 151 -13.98 -0.73 -0.79
N ARG A 152 -14.66 0.12 0.01
CA ARG A 152 -15.56 -0.35 1.08
C ARG A 152 -16.71 -1.20 0.54
N ARG A 153 -17.19 -0.90 -0.66
CA ARG A 153 -18.27 -1.66 -1.30
C ARG A 153 -17.80 -2.99 -1.86
N LEU A 154 -16.54 -3.08 -2.31
CA LEU A 154 -15.98 -4.22 -3.02
C LEU A 154 -15.17 -5.18 -2.14
N VAL A 155 -14.58 -4.68 -1.05
CA VAL A 155 -13.64 -5.44 -0.22
C VAL A 155 -14.12 -5.42 1.22
N SER A 156 -14.41 -6.62 1.75
CA SER A 156 -14.72 -6.78 3.17
C SER A 156 -13.43 -7.04 3.96
N PRO A 157 -13.36 -6.63 5.24
CA PRO A 157 -12.33 -7.12 6.15
C PRO A 157 -12.36 -8.65 6.19
N GLY A 158 -11.18 -9.27 6.20
CA GLY A 158 -11.01 -10.71 6.44
C GLY A 158 -11.27 -11.09 7.89
#